data_AF-A0A810E975-F1
#
_entry.id   AF-A0A810E975-F1
#
_cell.length_a   1.000
_cell.length_b   1.000
_cell.length_c   1.000
_cell.angle_alpha   90.00
_cell.angle_beta   90.00
_cell.angle_gamma   90.00
#
_symmetry.space_group_name_H-M   'P 1'
#
loop_
_entity.id
_entity.type
_entity.pdbx_description
1 polymer ?
#
loop_
_entity_poly.entity_id
_entity_poly.type
_entity_poly.pdbx_seq_one_letter_code
_entity_poly.pdbx_strand_id
1 'polypeptide(L)' 'MTSVLEKAPPSGTNQVIVAHSFPQGVGLGEIPNLGTVVVKPRGQGRGYEIIDRISLAELLSVR' A
#
# COMPACT_ATOMS: atom_id res chain seq x y z
N MET A 1 2.34 12.61 -5.55
CA MET A 1 1.57 11.38 -5.23
C MET A 1 2.23 10.53 -4.14
N THR A 2 3.56 10.49 -4.01
CA THR A 2 4.25 9.76 -2.92
C THR A 2 3.85 10.20 -1.51
N SER A 3 3.56 11.49 -1.29
CA SER A 3 3.22 12.03 0.03
C SER A 3 1.97 11.43 0.68
N VAL A 4 1.02 10.88 -0.10
CA VAL A 4 -0.20 10.28 0.46
C VAL A 4 0.15 9.04 1.27
N LEU A 5 1.12 8.24 0.82
CA LEU A 5 1.58 7.03 1.49
C LEU A 5 2.46 7.33 2.72
N GLU A 6 2.92 8.57 2.86
CA GLU A 6 3.73 9.03 3.99
C GLU A 6 2.89 9.59 5.15
N LYS A 7 1.59 9.80 4.91
CA LYS A 7 0.67 10.30 5.93
C LYS A 7 0.17 9.15 6.80
N ALA A 8 0.45 9.23 8.10
CA ALA A 8 -0.12 8.30 9.05
C ALA A 8 -1.64 8.46 9.14
N PRO A 9 -2.41 7.35 9.15
CA PRO A 9 -3.84 7.42 9.44
C PRO A 9 -4.08 7.82 10.91
N PRO A 10 -5.32 8.18 11.29
CA PRO A 10 -5.69 8.34 12.68
C PRO A 10 -5.32 7.12 13.53
N SER A 11 -4.93 7.36 14.79
CA SER A 11 -4.52 6.29 15.71
C SER A 11 -5.59 5.21 15.81
N GLY A 12 -5.17 3.94 15.77
CA GLY A 12 -6.07 2.78 15.84
C GLY A 12 -6.81 2.46 14.54
N THR A 13 -6.48 3.12 13.42
CA THR A 13 -7.12 2.88 12.12
C THR A 13 -6.12 2.58 11.01
N ASN A 14 -6.63 2.01 9.92
CA ASN A 14 -5.91 1.88 8.66
C ASN A 14 -6.58 2.76 7.60
N GLN A 15 -5.80 3.32 6.69
CA GLN A 15 -6.32 3.98 5.49
C GLN A 15 -6.23 3.01 4.31
N VAL A 16 -7.36 2.81 3.62
CA VAL A 16 -7.43 1.98 2.41
C VAL A 16 -7.57 2.89 1.19
N ILE A 17 -6.76 2.64 0.17
CA ILE A 17 -6.73 3.41 -1.08
C ILE A 17 -6.93 2.42 -2.23
N VAL A 18 -7.91 2.68 -3.10
CA VAL A 18 -8.18 1.90 -4.30
C VAL A 18 -7.79 2.73 -5.52
N ALA A 19 -6.82 2.25 -6.29
CA ALA A 19 -6.27 2.95 -7.43
C ALA A 19 -5.66 1.97 -8.45
N HIS A 20 -5.30 2.48 -9.63
CA HIS A 20 -4.50 1.73 -10.59
C HIS A 20 -3.06 1.55 -10.09
N SER A 21 -2.45 0.43 -10.49
CA SER A 21 -1.06 0.14 -10.21
C SER A 21 -0.11 1.09 -10.96
N PHE A 22 1.12 1.19 -10.46
CA PHE A 22 2.17 1.96 -11.13
C PHE A 22 2.91 1.07 -12.15
N PRO A 23 3.60 1.68 -13.13
CA PRO A 23 4.54 0.95 -13.97
C PRO A 23 5.61 0.24 -13.13
N GLN A 24 6.20 -0.81 -13.70
CA GLN A 24 7.31 -1.53 -13.07
C GLN A 24 8.45 -0.56 -12.71
N GLY A 25 9.00 -0.68 -11.50
CA GLY A 25 10.09 0.16 -11.00
C GLY A 25 9.68 1.56 -10.51
N VAL A 26 8.39 1.92 -10.56
CA VAL A 26 7.89 3.23 -10.10
C VAL A 26 7.04 3.07 -8.84
N GLY A 27 7.35 3.82 -7.79
CA GLY A 27 6.51 3.87 -6.57
C GLY A 27 6.35 2.50 -5.91
N LEU A 28 5.11 1.97 -5.90
CA LEU A 28 4.81 0.63 -5.38
C LEU A 28 5.16 -0.50 -6.37
N GLY A 29 5.55 -0.14 -7.59
CA GLY A 29 5.69 -1.03 -8.72
C GLY A 29 4.34 -1.53 -9.21
N GLU A 30 4.40 -2.60 -10.00
CA GLU A 30 3.20 -3.29 -10.45
C GLU A 30 2.52 -3.98 -9.27
N ILE A 31 1.19 -3.89 -9.25
CA ILE A 31 0.32 -4.60 -8.33
C ILE A 31 -0.62 -5.42 -9.21
N PRO A 32 -0.67 -6.75 -9.05
CA PRO A 32 -1.55 -7.60 -9.84
C PRO A 32 -3.02 -7.24 -9.60
N ASN A 33 -3.93 -7.75 -10.44
CA ASN A 33 -5.36 -7.42 -10.34
C ASN A 33 -5.90 -7.63 -8.91
N LEU A 34 -6.40 -6.54 -8.31
CA LEU A 34 -6.89 -6.48 -6.92
C LEU A 34 -5.87 -6.97 -5.86
N GLY A 35 -4.57 -6.93 -6.18
CA GLY A 35 -3.52 -7.10 -5.20
C GLY A 35 -3.49 -5.93 -4.21
N THR A 36 -3.02 -6.20 -3.00
CA THR A 36 -2.89 -5.22 -1.92
C THR A 36 -1.43 -5.10 -1.50
N VAL A 37 -0.95 -3.87 -1.34
CA VAL A 37 0.37 -3.59 -0.77
C VAL A 37 0.16 -2.88 0.55
N VAL A 38 0.73 -3.43 1.63
CA VAL A 38 0.65 -2.83 2.96
C VAL A 38 1.90 -1.98 3.17
N VAL A 39 1.71 -0.71 3.50
CA VAL A 39 2.81 0.23 3.74
C VAL A 39 2.77 0.77 5.17
N LYS A 40 3.96 1.04 5.72
CA LYS A 40 4.15 1.75 6.97
C LYS A 40 4.74 3.14 6.68
N PRO A 41 4.00 4.23 6.93
CA PRO A 41 4.53 5.58 6.78
C PRO A 41 5.70 5.84 7.72
N ARG A 42 6.75 6.53 7.26
CA ARG A 42 7.86 7.01 8.11
C ARG A 42 7.72 8.48 8.51
N GLY A 43 6.61 9.10 8.11
CA GLY A 43 6.34 10.53 8.25
C GLY A 43 6.59 11.30 6.96
N GLN A 44 6.00 12.49 6.87
CA GLN A 44 6.10 13.36 5.68
C GLN A 44 7.55 13.70 5.34
N GLY A 45 7.92 13.53 4.07
CA GLY A 45 9.27 13.73 3.54
C GLY A 45 10.25 12.58 3.87
N ARG A 46 9.79 11.51 4.54
CA ARG A 46 10.63 10.39 4.98
C ARG A 46 10.28 9.07 4.26
N GLY A 47 9.39 9.11 3.29
CA GLY A 47 8.93 7.93 2.57
C GLY A 47 8.06 7.00 3.42
N TYR A 48 7.98 5.77 2.93
CA TYR A 48 7.25 4.68 3.54
C TYR A 48 8.02 3.39 3.34
N GLU A 49 7.64 2.36 4.09
CA GLU A 49 8.18 1.02 3.96
C GLU A 49 7.07 0.08 3.48
N ILE A 50 7.38 -0.79 2.53
CA ILE A 50 6.48 -1.88 2.15
C ILE A 50 6.69 -2.99 3.18
N ILE A 51 5.66 -3.30 3.95
CA ILE A 51 5.72 -4.31 5.00
C ILE A 51 5.00 -5.60 4.62
N ASP A 52 4.14 -5.57 3.61
CA ASP A 52 3.50 -6.78 3.08
C ASP A 52 2.96 -6.60 1.65
N ARG A 53 2.74 -7.72 0.97
CA ARG A 53 2.06 -7.82 -0.33
C ARG A 53 1.12 -9.01 -0.31
N ILE A 54 -0.16 -8.74 -0.51
CA ILE A 54 -1.23 -9.73 -0.39
C ILE A 54 -1.91 -9.85 -1.75
N SER A 55 -1.95 -11.05 -2.30
CA SER A 55 -2.73 -11.35 -3.50
C SER A 55 -4.21 -11.44 -3.19
N LEU A 56 -5.06 -11.27 -4.21
CA LEU A 56 -6.49 -11.48 -4.06
C LEU A 56 -6.81 -12.90 -3.56
N ALA A 57 -6.10 -13.91 -4.04
CA ALA A 57 -6.31 -15.30 -3.63
C ALA A 57 -6.02 -15.53 -2.14
N GLU A 58 -4.90 -14.99 -1.64
CA GLU A 58 -4.58 -15.05 -0.21
C GLU A 58 -5.65 -14.35 0.63
N LEU A 59 -6.06 -13.14 0.23
CA LEU A 59 -7.09 -12.41 0.95
C LEU A 59 -8.42 -13.18 1.03
N LEU A 60 -8.81 -13.86 -0.04
CA LEU A 60 -10.03 -14.67 -0.09
C LEU A 60 -9.93 -15.96 0.74
N SER A 61 -8.72 -16.43 1.04
CA SER A 61 -8.49 -17.64 1.85
C SER A 61 -8.58 -17.40 3.37
N VAL A 62 -8.58 -16.14 3.82
CA VAL A 62 -8.71 -15.75 5.23
C VAL A 62 -10.19 -15.68 5.68
N ARG A 63 -11.13 -15.95 4.76
CA ARG A 63 -12.58 -15.89 5.01
C ARG A 63 -13.17 -17.21 5.48
#